data_AF-A0A8X7NRF4-F1
#
_entry.id   AF-A0A8X7NRF4-F1
#
_cell.length_a   1.000
_cell.length_b   1.000
_cell.length_c   1.000
_cell.angle_alpha   90.00
_cell.angle_beta   90.00
_cell.angle_gamma   90.00
#
_symmetry.space_group_name_H-M   'P 1'
#
loop_
_entity.id
_entity.type
_entity.pdbx_description
1 polymer ?
#
loop_
_entity_poly.entity_id
_entity_poly.type
_entity_poly.pdbx_seq_one_letter_code
_entity_poly.pdbx_strand_id
1 'polypeptide(L)'
;MAKTKKRIGKQVEPTQSSNATPTPKLTASSPHTTHLKSIFKNSPAYDLLHYFEKAPDQWAARYILVLSSIILRTAVGLGGHSGYKNPPMYGDFEAQRHWMELTIHLPTSDWYFFDLQYWGLDYPPLTAYHSWILGKLGTLINPDWFSLNTSRGLETSDLRFFMRVSSIVSELACYIPGVLLLANVFGKKFNLSRMDQIIFALIILTQPHLILIDHGHFQYNSVMLGCFVYTIVELVQNHLVMASIWFVCCINFKQMGLYYSVFIFFYILSQLRKFKDLVAVGLAVLVTQLIICFPLPLIGQLLYHKLFIVFSLSIVDYLKIKLPIFGVQLMS
;
A
#
# COMPACT_ATOMS: atom_id res chain seq x y z
N MET A 1 -85.69 -36.06 -17.98
CA MET A 1 -84.75 -34.93 -17.86
C MET A 1 -85.55 -33.66 -17.59
N ALA A 2 -85.01 -32.73 -16.80
CA ALA A 2 -85.68 -31.57 -16.18
C ALA A 2 -86.58 -31.91 -14.96
N LYS A 3 -86.06 -31.64 -13.75
CA LYS A 3 -86.85 -31.60 -12.50
C LYS A 3 -87.04 -30.14 -12.11
N THR A 4 -88.25 -29.64 -12.32
CA THR A 4 -88.80 -28.44 -11.69
C THR A 4 -89.47 -28.84 -10.39
N LYS A 5 -89.18 -28.17 -9.26
CA LYS A 5 -90.19 -27.96 -8.20
C LYS A 5 -89.78 -26.91 -7.17
N LYS A 6 -90.64 -25.90 -7.10
CA LYS A 6 -90.82 -24.86 -6.07
C LYS A 6 -91.25 -25.51 -4.74
N ARG A 7 -90.78 -25.00 -3.59
CA ARG A 7 -91.31 -25.25 -2.23
C ARG A 7 -91.38 -23.88 -1.53
N ILE A 8 -92.58 -23.31 -1.34
CA ILE A 8 -93.39 -23.29 -0.09
C ILE A 8 -92.57 -22.84 1.13
N GLY A 9 -92.94 -21.69 1.69
CA GLY A 9 -92.40 -21.18 2.96
C GLY A 9 -93.29 -21.50 4.16
N LYS A 10 -92.71 -21.41 5.37
CA LYS A 10 -93.29 -20.74 6.55
C LYS A 10 -92.27 -20.63 7.70
N GLN A 11 -92.38 -19.47 8.34
CA GLN A 11 -91.82 -18.90 9.57
C GLN A 11 -91.32 -19.85 10.68
N VAL A 12 -90.22 -19.45 11.36
CA VAL A 12 -90.08 -19.35 12.84
C VAL A 12 -88.95 -18.34 13.18
N GLU A 13 -89.25 -17.31 13.96
CA GLU A 13 -88.33 -16.47 14.77
C GLU A 13 -88.38 -16.96 16.24
N PRO A 14 -87.57 -16.52 17.22
CA PRO A 14 -86.30 -15.74 17.18
C PRO A 14 -85.21 -16.36 18.10
N THR A 15 -83.95 -15.87 18.02
CA THR A 15 -83.09 -15.42 19.16
C THR A 15 -81.58 -15.49 18.89
N GLN A 16 -80.92 -14.37 19.20
CA GLN A 16 -79.53 -14.20 19.66
C GLN A 16 -78.36 -14.66 18.76
N SER A 17 -77.70 -13.71 18.10
CA SER A 17 -76.26 -13.50 18.34
C SER A 17 -75.82 -12.10 17.90
N SER A 18 -74.99 -11.50 18.74
CA SER A 18 -74.43 -10.17 18.67
C SER A 18 -73.26 -10.06 17.70
N ASN A 19 -73.23 -8.95 16.95
CA ASN A 19 -72.07 -8.19 16.47
C ASN A 19 -70.80 -8.96 16.03
N ALA A 20 -70.66 -9.17 14.72
CA ALA A 20 -69.35 -9.43 14.10
C ALA A 20 -68.91 -8.20 13.28
N THR A 21 -67.89 -7.51 13.78
CA THR A 21 -67.14 -6.43 13.13
C THR A 21 -66.32 -6.98 11.96
N PRO A 22 -66.16 -6.28 10.82
CA PRO A 22 -65.37 -6.80 9.71
C PRO A 22 -63.88 -6.85 10.06
N THR A 23 -63.30 -8.05 10.00
CA THR A 23 -61.86 -8.30 10.12
C THR A 23 -61.07 -7.55 9.04
N PRO A 24 -60.05 -6.74 9.40
CA PRO A 24 -59.18 -6.12 8.41
C PRO A 24 -58.28 -7.17 7.77
N LYS A 25 -58.19 -7.15 6.44
CA LYS A 25 -57.22 -7.93 5.67
C LYS A 25 -55.81 -7.58 6.15
N LEU A 26 -55.10 -8.55 6.71
CA LEU A 26 -53.66 -8.50 6.92
C LEU A 26 -52.98 -8.35 5.54
N THR A 27 -52.68 -7.12 5.16
CA THR A 27 -51.71 -6.84 4.11
C THR A 27 -50.37 -7.37 4.58
N ALA A 28 -49.82 -8.33 3.83
CA ALA A 28 -48.45 -8.80 4.01
C ALA A 28 -47.53 -7.57 4.07
N SER A 29 -46.92 -7.35 5.22
CA SER A 29 -45.88 -6.35 5.39
C SER A 29 -44.76 -6.69 4.41
N SER A 30 -44.52 -5.77 3.47
CA SER A 30 -43.27 -5.76 2.71
C SER A 30 -42.11 -5.86 3.70
N PRO A 31 -41.04 -6.62 3.42
CA PRO A 31 -39.87 -6.60 4.28
C PRO A 31 -39.37 -5.16 4.30
N HIS A 32 -39.52 -4.48 5.43
CA HIS A 32 -38.84 -3.23 5.68
C HIS A 32 -37.35 -3.54 5.63
N THR A 33 -36.73 -3.32 4.47
CA THR A 33 -35.28 -3.09 4.39
C THR A 33 -35.02 -1.84 5.22
N THR A 34 -34.71 -2.04 6.49
CA THR A 34 -34.15 -0.99 7.34
C THR A 34 -32.84 -0.58 6.68
N HIS A 35 -32.88 0.48 5.89
CA HIS A 35 -31.69 1.13 5.39
C HIS A 35 -30.93 1.59 6.64
N LEU A 36 -29.88 0.86 7.00
CA LEU A 36 -28.99 1.27 8.09
C LEU A 36 -28.55 2.70 7.77
N LYS A 37 -28.87 3.61 8.68
CA LYS A 37 -28.57 5.02 8.53
C LYS A 37 -27.05 5.16 8.42
N SER A 38 -26.57 5.81 7.36
CA SER A 38 -25.13 6.02 7.11
C SER A 38 -24.44 6.57 8.35
N ILE A 39 -23.29 5.98 8.69
CA ILE A 39 -22.45 6.45 9.80
C ILE A 39 -21.84 7.84 9.52
N PHE A 40 -21.85 8.28 8.26
CA PHE A 40 -21.31 9.55 7.80
C PHE A 40 -22.37 10.62 7.54
N LYS A 41 -23.64 10.39 7.92
CA LYS A 41 -24.77 11.25 7.55
C LYS A 41 -24.56 12.76 7.81
N ASN A 42 -23.79 13.13 8.83
CA ASN A 42 -23.55 14.53 9.19
C ASN A 42 -22.18 15.05 8.74
N SER A 43 -21.57 14.42 7.72
CA SER A 43 -20.24 14.79 7.23
C SER A 43 -20.32 15.50 5.87
N PRO A 44 -19.43 16.47 5.58
CA PRO A 44 -19.36 17.12 4.27
C PRO A 44 -19.11 16.12 3.12
N ALA A 45 -18.39 15.03 3.40
CA ALA A 45 -18.13 13.97 2.43
C ALA A 45 -19.41 13.21 2.05
N TYR A 46 -20.32 13.00 3.00
CA TYR A 46 -21.64 12.44 2.73
C TYR A 46 -22.51 13.42 1.94
N ASP A 47 -22.52 14.70 2.31
CA ASP A 47 -23.26 15.73 1.59
C ASP A 47 -22.85 15.83 0.11
N LEU A 48 -21.57 15.64 -0.19
CA LEU A 48 -21.07 15.59 -1.57
C LEU A 48 -21.52 14.32 -2.32
N LEU A 49 -21.51 13.17 -1.66
CA LEU A 49 -21.63 11.86 -2.31
C LEU A 49 -23.03 11.24 -2.23
N HIS A 50 -23.94 11.72 -1.37
CA HIS A 50 -25.26 11.12 -1.16
C HIS A 50 -26.12 11.06 -2.44
N TYR A 51 -25.86 11.95 -3.42
CA TYR A 51 -26.50 11.91 -4.73
C TYR A 51 -26.25 10.61 -5.51
N PHE A 52 -25.18 9.88 -5.19
CA PHE A 52 -24.83 8.59 -5.79
C PHE A 52 -25.35 7.38 -5.01
N GLU A 53 -26.24 7.57 -4.01
CA GLU A 53 -26.79 6.47 -3.20
C GLU A 53 -27.55 5.43 -4.04
N LYS A 54 -28.12 5.84 -5.17
CA LYS A 54 -28.83 4.93 -6.08
C LYS A 54 -27.87 3.85 -6.60
N ALA A 55 -28.29 2.59 -6.51
CA ALA A 55 -27.50 1.43 -6.92
C ALA A 55 -26.79 1.54 -8.30
N PRO A 56 -27.42 2.04 -9.39
CA PRO A 56 -26.71 2.20 -10.68
C PRO A 56 -25.55 3.21 -10.61
N ASP A 57 -25.66 4.23 -9.77
CA ASP A 57 -24.73 5.36 -9.71
C ASP A 57 -23.51 5.08 -8.82
N GLN A 58 -23.57 4.05 -7.97
CA GLN A 58 -22.49 3.66 -7.07
C GLN A 58 -21.22 3.20 -7.81
N TRP A 59 -21.37 2.56 -8.98
CA TRP A 59 -20.23 2.19 -9.81
C TRP A 59 -19.55 3.43 -10.38
N ALA A 60 -20.33 4.39 -10.86
CA ALA A 60 -19.82 5.67 -11.35
C ALA A 60 -19.08 6.43 -10.24
N ALA A 61 -19.62 6.47 -9.02
CA ALA A 61 -18.98 7.12 -7.87
C ALA A 61 -17.58 6.56 -7.58
N ARG A 62 -17.38 5.24 -7.69
CA ARG A 62 -16.08 4.61 -7.48
C ARG A 62 -15.05 5.00 -8.55
N TYR A 63 -15.47 5.06 -9.83
CA TYR A 63 -14.60 5.52 -10.91
C TYR A 63 -14.29 7.03 -10.81
N ILE A 64 -15.29 7.85 -10.48
CA ILE A 64 -15.13 9.28 -10.24
C ILE A 64 -14.14 9.53 -9.10
N LEU A 65 -14.19 8.73 -8.03
CA LEU A 65 -13.23 8.80 -6.93
C LEU A 65 -11.79 8.55 -7.42
N VAL A 66 -11.56 7.48 -8.19
CA VAL A 66 -10.22 7.16 -8.72
C VAL A 66 -9.73 8.24 -9.68
N LEU A 67 -10.58 8.69 -10.60
CA LEU A 67 -10.24 9.75 -11.56
C LEU A 67 -9.93 11.07 -10.85
N SER A 68 -10.76 11.48 -9.89
CA SER A 68 -10.51 12.67 -9.06
C SER A 68 -9.21 12.55 -8.26
N SER A 69 -8.91 11.35 -7.75
CA SER A 69 -7.66 11.08 -7.03
C SER A 69 -6.44 11.25 -7.93
N ILE A 70 -6.51 10.79 -9.20
CA ILE A 70 -5.44 10.98 -10.18
C ILE A 70 -5.30 12.47 -10.53
N ILE A 71 -6.41 13.17 -10.83
CA ILE A 71 -6.38 14.59 -11.16
C ILE A 71 -5.73 15.41 -10.05
N LEU A 72 -6.09 15.14 -8.78
CA LEU A 72 -5.51 15.83 -7.63
C LEU A 72 -3.99 15.63 -7.52
N ARG A 73 -3.51 14.40 -7.72
CA ARG A 73 -2.08 14.06 -7.70
C ARG A 73 -1.33 14.73 -8.84
N THR A 74 -1.88 14.69 -10.05
CA THR A 74 -1.32 15.38 -11.22
C THR A 74 -1.26 16.88 -11.00
N ALA A 75 -2.31 17.50 -10.44
CA ALA A 75 -2.33 18.93 -10.14
C ALA A 75 -1.23 19.35 -9.16
N VAL A 76 -1.01 18.57 -8.09
CA VAL A 76 0.11 18.79 -7.15
C VAL A 76 1.46 18.59 -7.86
N GLY A 77 1.56 17.60 -8.75
CA GLY A 77 2.77 17.29 -9.51
C GLY A 77 3.21 18.36 -10.51
N LEU A 78 2.35 19.33 -10.85
CA LEU A 78 2.70 20.49 -11.68
C LEU A 78 3.65 21.46 -10.96
N GLY A 79 3.69 21.41 -9.62
CA GLY A 79 4.62 22.20 -8.83
C GLY A 79 6.09 21.75 -8.95
N GLY A 80 6.97 22.47 -8.26
CA GLY A 80 8.35 22.05 -8.05
C GLY A 80 8.44 20.72 -7.27
N HIS A 81 9.66 20.20 -7.16
CA HIS A 81 9.98 19.01 -6.35
C HIS A 81 11.12 19.32 -5.38
N SER A 82 11.39 18.39 -4.48
CA SER A 82 12.49 18.52 -3.52
C SER A 82 13.83 18.71 -4.25
N GLY A 83 14.51 19.82 -3.96
CA GLY A 83 15.81 20.15 -4.55
C GLY A 83 15.77 20.70 -5.98
N TYR A 84 14.62 21.16 -6.46
CA TYR A 84 14.48 21.74 -7.80
C TYR A 84 15.44 22.92 -8.04
N LYS A 85 16.25 22.85 -9.10
CA LYS A 85 17.28 23.83 -9.48
C LYS A 85 18.27 24.15 -8.37
N ASN A 86 18.62 23.16 -7.54
CA ASN A 86 19.48 23.35 -6.37
C ASN A 86 20.77 22.49 -6.43
N PRO A 87 21.71 22.81 -7.34
CA PRO A 87 23.00 22.10 -7.40
C PRO A 87 23.83 22.32 -6.12
N PRO A 88 24.82 21.45 -5.83
CA PRO A 88 25.26 20.30 -6.64
C PRO A 88 24.50 19.00 -6.35
N MET A 89 23.83 18.90 -5.20
CA MET A 89 23.22 17.65 -4.73
C MET A 89 21.73 17.52 -5.06
N TYR A 90 21.01 18.61 -5.35
CA TYR A 90 19.55 18.58 -5.55
C TYR A 90 18.83 17.97 -4.34
N GLY A 91 17.78 17.17 -4.53
CA GLY A 91 16.94 16.62 -3.46
C GLY A 91 16.40 15.23 -3.81
N ASP A 92 15.32 14.82 -3.15
CA ASP A 92 14.79 13.45 -3.27
C ASP A 92 14.43 13.04 -4.70
N PHE A 93 14.02 13.97 -5.55
CA PHE A 93 13.78 13.69 -6.96
C PHE A 93 15.03 13.12 -7.64
N GLU A 94 16.18 13.75 -7.40
CA GLU A 94 17.46 13.32 -7.92
C GLU A 94 17.93 12.02 -7.27
N ALA A 95 17.68 11.83 -5.97
CA ALA A 95 17.95 10.56 -5.31
C ALA A 95 17.24 9.38 -6.00
N GLN A 96 15.92 9.51 -6.24
CA GLN A 96 15.15 8.48 -6.92
C GLN A 96 15.62 8.25 -8.37
N ARG A 97 15.93 9.34 -9.12
CA ARG A 97 16.48 9.24 -10.47
C ARG A 97 17.82 8.51 -10.48
N HIS A 98 18.71 8.85 -9.54
CA HIS A 98 20.02 8.24 -9.41
C HIS A 98 19.92 6.75 -9.06
N TRP A 99 18.96 6.34 -8.22
CA TRP A 99 18.71 4.93 -7.95
C TRP A 99 18.24 4.16 -9.19
N MET A 100 17.43 4.78 -10.06
CA MET A 100 17.07 4.17 -11.35
C MET A 100 18.28 4.05 -12.27
N GLU A 101 19.14 5.07 -12.33
CA GLU A 101 20.41 5.05 -13.09
C GLU A 101 21.35 3.94 -12.62
N LEU A 102 21.66 3.87 -11.32
CA LEU A 102 22.66 2.94 -10.80
C LEU A 102 22.18 1.49 -10.90
N THR A 103 20.90 1.22 -10.62
CA THR A 103 20.38 -0.16 -10.58
C THR A 103 20.35 -0.82 -11.96
N ILE A 104 20.16 -0.05 -13.04
CA ILE A 104 20.12 -0.61 -14.40
C ILE A 104 21.50 -0.80 -15.04
N HIS A 105 22.54 -0.13 -14.52
CA HIS A 105 23.91 -0.15 -15.05
C HIS A 105 24.87 -1.01 -14.23
N LEU A 106 24.70 -1.07 -12.92
CA LEU A 106 25.63 -1.77 -12.03
C LEU A 106 25.14 -3.20 -11.72
N PRO A 107 26.06 -4.14 -11.47
CA PRO A 107 25.69 -5.43 -10.91
C PRO A 107 25.06 -5.25 -9.53
N THR A 108 24.18 -6.18 -9.13
CA THR A 108 23.50 -6.15 -7.83
C THR A 108 24.46 -6.14 -6.63
N SER A 109 25.71 -6.57 -6.85
CA SER A 109 26.81 -6.51 -5.90
C SER A 109 27.25 -5.12 -5.51
N ASP A 110 26.94 -4.11 -6.34
CA ASP A 110 27.49 -2.77 -6.18
C ASP A 110 26.39 -1.75 -5.85
N TRP A 111 25.12 -2.13 -5.94
CA TRP A 111 23.97 -1.24 -5.72
C TRP A 111 24.02 -0.47 -4.39
N TYR A 112 24.55 -1.10 -3.33
CA TYR A 112 24.63 -0.54 -1.98
C TYR A 112 26.01 0.02 -1.60
N PHE A 113 26.98 -0.03 -2.52
CA PHE A 113 28.37 0.36 -2.25
C PHE A 113 28.89 1.42 -3.23
N PHE A 114 28.19 1.62 -4.35
CA PHE A 114 28.52 2.63 -5.33
C PHE A 114 28.27 4.05 -4.81
N ASP A 115 29.30 4.89 -4.92
CA ASP A 115 29.29 6.35 -4.71
C ASP A 115 28.37 6.83 -3.57
N LEU A 116 28.64 6.36 -2.34
CA LEU A 116 27.81 6.64 -1.16
C LEU A 116 27.67 8.12 -0.81
N GLN A 117 28.53 8.99 -1.33
CA GLN A 117 28.47 10.44 -1.08
C GLN A 117 27.45 11.15 -1.97
N TYR A 118 27.03 10.53 -3.09
CA TYR A 118 26.05 11.08 -4.02
C TYR A 118 24.79 10.21 -4.07
N TRP A 119 23.87 10.45 -3.13
CA TRP A 119 22.57 9.74 -3.05
C TRP A 119 22.69 8.21 -3.12
N GLY A 120 23.58 7.63 -2.32
CA GLY A 120 23.69 6.18 -2.18
C GLY A 120 22.35 5.52 -1.84
N LEU A 121 22.14 4.29 -2.32
CA LEU A 121 20.90 3.57 -2.15
C LEU A 121 20.72 3.15 -0.68
N ASP A 122 19.80 3.80 0.03
CA ASP A 122 19.60 3.67 1.48
C ASP A 122 18.36 2.83 1.86
N TYR A 123 17.53 2.47 0.87
CA TYR A 123 16.31 1.69 1.09
C TYR A 123 16.54 0.19 0.84
N PRO A 124 15.69 -0.69 1.42
CA PRO A 124 15.90 -2.12 1.32
C PRO A 124 15.58 -2.66 -0.10
N PRO A 125 15.83 -3.96 -0.35
CA PRO A 125 15.99 -4.48 -1.72
C PRO A 125 14.77 -4.30 -2.63
N LEU A 126 13.56 -4.26 -2.07
CA LEU A 126 12.35 -4.12 -2.88
C LEU A 126 12.26 -2.73 -3.54
N THR A 127 12.79 -1.69 -2.90
CA THR A 127 12.95 -0.39 -3.57
C THR A 127 13.97 -0.47 -4.69
N ALA A 128 15.11 -1.15 -4.49
CA ALA A 128 16.11 -1.26 -5.55
C ALA A 128 15.53 -1.96 -6.80
N TYR A 129 14.73 -3.03 -6.63
CA TYR A 129 14.03 -3.65 -7.77
C TYR A 129 12.97 -2.76 -8.39
N HIS A 130 12.25 -1.97 -7.59
CA HIS A 130 11.28 -1.00 -8.10
C HIS A 130 11.97 0.08 -8.94
N SER A 131 13.07 0.66 -8.43
CA SER A 131 13.93 1.59 -9.18
C SER A 131 14.51 0.94 -10.44
N TRP A 132 14.92 -0.32 -10.39
CA TRP A 132 15.42 -1.05 -11.55
C TRP A 132 14.34 -1.20 -12.64
N ILE A 133 13.12 -1.60 -12.27
CA ILE A 133 12.00 -1.72 -13.21
C ILE A 133 11.68 -0.36 -13.84
N LEU A 134 11.55 0.70 -13.02
CA LEU A 134 11.26 2.04 -13.51
C LEU A 134 12.38 2.59 -14.39
N GLY A 135 13.64 2.38 -14.00
CA GLY A 135 14.80 2.74 -14.81
C GLY A 135 14.77 2.05 -16.17
N LYS A 136 14.52 0.74 -16.23
CA LYS A 136 14.41 0.01 -17.50
C LYS A 136 13.26 0.55 -18.37
N LEU A 137 12.09 0.80 -17.79
CA LEU A 137 10.95 1.38 -18.52
C LEU A 137 11.27 2.78 -19.06
N GLY A 138 11.94 3.61 -18.27
CA GLY A 138 12.34 4.95 -18.67
C GLY A 138 13.43 4.95 -19.75
N THR A 139 14.41 4.03 -19.67
CA THR A 139 15.44 3.84 -20.71
C THR A 139 14.85 3.45 -22.07
N LEU A 140 13.72 2.73 -22.09
CA LEU A 140 13.02 2.42 -23.35
C LEU A 140 12.43 3.67 -24.03
N ILE A 141 12.16 4.73 -23.27
CA ILE A 141 11.63 6.00 -23.77
C ILE A 141 12.79 6.92 -24.16
N ASN A 142 13.70 7.15 -23.23
CA ASN A 142 14.90 7.94 -23.45
C ASN A 142 16.07 7.42 -22.59
N PRO A 143 17.14 6.86 -23.18
CA PRO A 143 18.27 6.33 -22.44
C PRO A 143 19.12 7.41 -21.76
N ASP A 144 19.09 8.66 -22.23
CA ASP A 144 19.91 9.75 -21.69
C ASP A 144 19.50 10.14 -20.27
N TRP A 145 18.25 9.85 -19.87
CA TRP A 145 17.73 10.17 -18.53
C TRP A 145 18.46 9.45 -17.39
N PHE A 146 19.03 8.29 -17.69
CA PHE A 146 19.62 7.38 -16.71
C PHE A 146 21.04 6.97 -17.10
N SER A 147 21.73 7.76 -17.93
CA SER A 147 23.11 7.47 -18.32
C SER A 147 24.08 7.60 -17.15
N LEU A 148 24.86 6.56 -16.91
CA LEU A 148 25.73 6.45 -15.74
C LEU A 148 26.73 7.62 -15.66
N ASN A 149 26.73 8.34 -14.55
CA ASN A 149 27.56 9.50 -14.21
C ASN A 149 27.35 10.77 -15.06
N THR A 150 26.79 10.68 -16.26
CA THR A 150 26.57 11.83 -17.15
C THR A 150 25.21 12.50 -16.95
N SER A 151 24.22 11.75 -16.46
CA SER A 151 22.84 12.24 -16.27
C SER A 151 22.54 12.82 -14.88
N ARG A 152 23.57 13.05 -14.06
CA ARG A 152 23.44 13.60 -12.70
C ARG A 152 22.86 15.02 -12.73
N GLY A 153 21.84 15.27 -11.91
CA GLY A 153 21.17 16.56 -11.80
C GLY A 153 20.31 16.94 -13.02
N LEU A 154 19.89 15.97 -13.83
CA LEU A 154 19.09 16.22 -15.02
C LEU A 154 17.64 16.63 -14.65
N GLU A 155 17.19 17.80 -15.12
CA GLU A 155 15.87 18.36 -14.77
C GLU A 155 14.98 18.66 -15.99
N THR A 156 15.15 17.93 -17.09
CA THR A 156 14.34 18.11 -18.30
C THR A 156 12.84 17.93 -18.01
N SER A 157 11.99 18.62 -18.78
CA SER A 157 10.53 18.55 -18.63
C SER A 157 10.01 17.12 -18.77
N ASP A 158 10.57 16.37 -19.72
CA ASP A 158 10.09 15.04 -20.09
C ASP A 158 10.46 14.00 -19.03
N LEU A 159 11.68 14.10 -18.47
CA LEU A 159 12.08 13.26 -17.33
C LEU A 159 11.18 13.54 -16.12
N ARG A 160 10.91 14.82 -15.83
CA ARG A 160 10.01 15.17 -14.73
C ARG A 160 8.62 14.60 -14.95
N PHE A 161 8.09 14.70 -16.16
CA PHE A 161 6.81 14.10 -16.52
C PHE A 161 6.82 12.58 -16.29
N PHE A 162 7.84 11.87 -16.80
CA PHE A 162 7.99 10.43 -16.60
C PHE A 162 7.99 10.05 -15.11
N MET A 163 8.79 10.74 -14.31
CA MET A 163 8.92 10.51 -12.88
C MET A 163 7.60 10.75 -12.14
N ARG A 164 6.87 11.82 -12.46
CA ARG A 164 5.53 12.07 -11.88
C ARG A 164 4.54 10.96 -12.25
N VAL A 165 4.54 10.51 -13.50
CA VAL A 165 3.68 9.41 -13.96
C VAL A 165 4.06 8.10 -13.28
N SER A 166 5.36 7.78 -13.12
CA SER A 166 5.79 6.54 -12.46
C SER A 166 5.35 6.48 -10.99
N SER A 167 5.33 7.61 -10.28
CA SER A 167 4.76 7.71 -8.92
C SER A 167 3.27 7.40 -8.91
N ILE A 168 2.47 8.03 -9.79
CA ILE A 168 1.03 7.78 -9.91
C ILE A 168 0.74 6.32 -10.28
N VAL A 169 1.48 5.76 -11.25
CA VAL A 169 1.32 4.36 -11.67
C VAL A 169 1.65 3.39 -10.54
N SER A 170 2.71 3.65 -9.77
CA SER A 170 3.08 2.83 -8.62
C SER A 170 2.00 2.87 -7.53
N GLU A 171 1.40 4.05 -7.29
CA GLU A 171 0.28 4.19 -6.36
C GLU A 171 -1.00 3.48 -6.85
N LEU A 172 -1.30 3.57 -8.14
CA LEU A 172 -2.42 2.86 -8.78
C LEU A 172 -2.24 1.34 -8.76
N ALA A 173 -1.00 0.85 -8.74
CA ALA A 173 -0.71 -0.58 -8.64
C ALA A 173 -0.81 -1.08 -7.18
N CYS A 174 -0.33 -0.31 -6.21
CA CYS A 174 -0.12 -0.80 -4.84
C CYS A 174 -1.07 -0.22 -3.78
N TYR A 175 -1.40 1.06 -3.84
CA TYR A 175 -2.11 1.74 -2.74
C TYR A 175 -3.61 1.86 -3.00
N ILE A 176 -4.00 2.43 -4.14
CA ILE A 176 -5.42 2.68 -4.46
C ILE A 176 -6.24 1.37 -4.45
N PRO A 177 -5.80 0.28 -5.10
CA PRO A 177 -6.53 -0.99 -5.03
C PRO A 177 -6.59 -1.56 -3.61
N GLY A 178 -5.51 -1.42 -2.83
CA GLY A 178 -5.46 -1.82 -1.43
C GLY A 178 -6.51 -1.10 -0.58
N VAL A 179 -6.61 0.23 -0.69
CA VAL A 179 -7.61 1.04 0.04
C VAL A 179 -9.03 0.68 -0.38
N LEU A 180 -9.26 0.50 -1.68
CA LEU A 180 -10.56 0.08 -2.22
C LEU A 180 -10.97 -1.33 -1.77
N LEU A 181 -10.01 -2.22 -1.58
CA LEU A 181 -10.21 -3.57 -1.05
C LEU A 181 -10.50 -3.53 0.46
N LEU A 182 -9.73 -2.74 1.22
CA LEU A 182 -9.94 -2.51 2.64
C LEU A 182 -11.36 -2.00 2.93
N ALA A 183 -11.80 -0.99 2.17
CA ALA A 183 -13.16 -0.46 2.27
C ALA A 183 -14.22 -1.55 2.06
N ASN A 184 -14.02 -2.44 1.08
CA ASN A 184 -14.95 -3.55 0.81
C ASN A 184 -14.97 -4.58 1.95
N VAL A 185 -13.80 -4.98 2.44
CA VAL A 185 -13.68 -5.94 3.56
C VAL A 185 -14.33 -5.37 4.82
N PHE A 186 -14.10 -4.10 5.14
CA PHE A 186 -14.73 -3.43 6.28
C PHE A 186 -16.23 -3.30 6.08
N GLY A 187 -16.66 -2.97 4.86
CA GLY A 187 -18.08 -2.92 4.52
C GLY A 187 -18.81 -4.23 4.79
N LYS A 188 -18.20 -5.37 4.44
CA LYS A 188 -18.74 -6.70 4.77
C LYS A 188 -18.71 -7.00 6.27
N LYS A 189 -17.61 -6.67 6.96
CA LYS A 189 -17.42 -7.00 8.38
C LYS A 189 -18.31 -6.20 9.32
N PHE A 190 -18.54 -4.92 9.00
CA PHE A 190 -19.32 -3.99 9.82
C PHE A 190 -20.70 -3.66 9.23
N ASN A 191 -21.14 -4.39 8.19
CA ASN A 191 -22.42 -4.17 7.49
C ASN A 191 -22.62 -2.72 7.01
N LEU A 192 -21.56 -2.09 6.46
CA LEU A 192 -21.62 -0.72 5.96
C LEU A 192 -22.24 -0.67 4.56
N SER A 193 -22.98 0.41 4.29
CA SER A 193 -23.52 0.65 2.95
C SER A 193 -22.40 0.84 1.92
N ARG A 194 -22.71 0.64 0.63
CA ARG A 194 -21.74 0.89 -0.44
C ARG A 194 -21.25 2.34 -0.47
N MET A 195 -22.12 3.28 -0.14
CA MET A 195 -21.73 4.69 -0.05
C MET A 195 -20.80 4.95 1.13
N ASP A 196 -21.02 4.35 2.29
CA ASP A 196 -20.09 4.46 3.42
C ASP A 196 -18.70 3.92 3.05
N GLN A 197 -18.62 2.84 2.27
CA GLN A 197 -17.35 2.30 1.77
C GLN A 197 -16.65 3.27 0.82
N ILE A 198 -17.40 3.96 -0.04
CA ILE A 198 -16.84 4.98 -0.96
C ILE A 198 -16.37 6.21 -0.18
N ILE A 199 -17.14 6.68 0.80
CA ILE A 199 -16.75 7.80 1.68
C ILE A 199 -15.49 7.45 2.47
N PHE A 200 -15.42 6.23 3.02
CA PHE A 200 -14.23 5.74 3.72
C PHE A 200 -12.99 5.74 2.80
N ALA A 201 -13.13 5.24 1.57
CA ALA A 201 -12.04 5.26 0.60
C ALA A 201 -11.67 6.70 0.18
N LEU A 202 -12.65 7.59 -0.01
CA LEU A 202 -12.42 9.01 -0.30
C LEU A 202 -11.51 9.63 0.76
N ILE A 203 -11.89 9.52 2.04
CA ILE A 203 -11.15 10.12 3.17
C ILE A 203 -9.68 9.68 3.17
N ILE A 204 -9.41 8.40 2.92
CA ILE A 204 -8.04 7.86 2.91
C ILE A 204 -7.27 8.32 1.66
N LEU A 205 -7.91 8.29 0.48
CA LEU A 205 -7.25 8.61 -0.79
C LEU A 205 -6.99 10.11 -0.97
N THR A 206 -7.70 10.98 -0.25
CA THR A 206 -7.54 12.44 -0.28
C THR A 206 -6.71 12.99 0.88
N GLN A 207 -5.96 12.14 1.59
CA GLN A 207 -5.08 12.62 2.66
C GLN A 207 -3.99 13.57 2.12
N PRO A 208 -3.98 14.85 2.54
CA PRO A 208 -3.13 15.86 1.91
C PRO A 208 -1.65 15.60 2.13
N HIS A 209 -1.27 15.08 3.29
CA HIS A 209 0.13 14.81 3.63
C HIS A 209 0.76 13.76 2.72
N LEU A 210 0.07 12.64 2.43
CA LEU A 210 0.61 11.62 1.55
C LEU A 210 0.71 12.15 0.10
N ILE A 211 -0.31 12.89 -0.36
CA ILE A 211 -0.32 13.45 -1.71
C ILE A 211 0.81 14.47 -1.89
N LEU A 212 1.00 15.40 -0.95
CA LEU A 212 2.03 16.43 -1.03
C LEU A 212 3.44 15.84 -0.97
N ILE A 213 3.66 14.80 -0.18
CA ILE A 213 4.99 14.17 -0.09
C ILE A 213 5.28 13.32 -1.33
N ASP A 214 4.36 12.46 -1.76
CA ASP A 214 4.64 11.57 -2.90
C ASP A 214 4.63 12.31 -4.25
N HIS A 215 3.70 13.26 -4.43
CA HIS A 215 3.48 13.92 -5.74
C HIS A 215 3.98 15.36 -5.79
N GLY A 216 4.24 16.00 -4.65
CA GLY A 216 4.91 17.30 -4.57
C GLY A 216 6.41 17.12 -4.34
N HIS A 217 6.78 16.72 -3.12
CA HIS A 217 8.17 16.51 -2.69
C HIS A 217 8.91 15.46 -3.54
N PHE A 218 8.18 14.44 -4.00
CA PHE A 218 8.62 13.30 -4.82
C PHE A 218 9.20 12.14 -4.01
N GLN A 219 8.32 11.22 -3.60
CA GLN A 219 8.66 9.96 -2.92
C GLN A 219 7.71 8.84 -3.33
N TYR A 220 8.08 7.59 -3.09
CA TYR A 220 7.25 6.40 -3.33
C TYR A 220 6.70 5.81 -2.01
N ASN A 221 6.19 6.62 -1.07
CA ASN A 221 5.70 6.08 0.21
C ASN A 221 4.41 5.27 0.07
N SER A 222 3.57 5.65 -0.89
CA SER A 222 2.33 4.96 -1.23
C SER A 222 2.53 3.49 -1.55
N VAL A 223 3.68 3.08 -2.12
CA VAL A 223 3.97 1.67 -2.39
C VAL A 223 4.15 0.88 -1.11
N MET A 224 5.00 1.35 -0.18
CA MET A 224 5.15 0.77 1.17
C MET A 224 3.80 0.73 1.89
N LEU A 225 3.08 1.85 1.92
CA LEU A 225 1.77 1.93 2.57
C LEU A 225 0.74 1.00 1.91
N GLY A 226 0.83 0.78 0.61
CA GLY A 226 0.02 -0.20 -0.12
C GLY A 226 0.25 -1.61 0.42
N CYS A 227 1.51 -2.04 0.52
CA CYS A 227 1.86 -3.33 1.14
C CYS A 227 1.35 -3.42 2.59
N PHE A 228 1.42 -2.33 3.35
CA PHE A 228 0.85 -2.30 4.71
C PHE A 228 -0.68 -2.42 4.71
N VAL A 229 -1.39 -1.71 3.81
CA VAL A 229 -2.84 -1.82 3.67
C VAL A 229 -3.25 -3.25 3.31
N TYR A 230 -2.54 -3.92 2.39
CA TYR A 230 -2.75 -5.33 2.10
C TYR A 230 -2.51 -6.24 3.32
N THR A 231 -1.50 -5.94 4.13
CA THR A 231 -1.29 -6.63 5.42
C THR A 231 -2.55 -6.54 6.27
N ILE A 232 -3.11 -5.34 6.46
CA ILE A 232 -4.33 -5.14 7.27
C ILE A 232 -5.54 -5.86 6.67
N VAL A 233 -5.72 -5.80 5.35
CA VAL A 233 -6.79 -6.52 4.64
C VAL A 233 -6.75 -8.02 4.99
N GLU A 234 -5.59 -8.65 4.84
CA GLU A 234 -5.43 -10.09 5.09
C GLU A 234 -5.58 -10.43 6.58
N LEU A 235 -5.11 -9.58 7.49
CA LEU A 235 -5.32 -9.76 8.94
C LEU A 235 -6.82 -9.72 9.29
N VAL A 236 -7.57 -8.79 8.71
CA VAL A 236 -9.02 -8.64 8.98
C VAL A 236 -9.81 -9.86 8.48
N GLN A 237 -9.32 -10.51 7.44
CA GLN A 237 -9.84 -11.76 6.85
C GLN A 237 -9.25 -13.04 7.50
N ASN A 238 -8.36 -12.90 8.49
CA ASN A 238 -7.67 -13.99 9.18
C ASN A 238 -6.77 -14.86 8.27
N HIS A 239 -6.23 -14.30 7.20
CA HIS A 239 -5.25 -14.94 6.32
C HIS A 239 -3.81 -14.61 6.77
N LEU A 240 -3.39 -15.20 7.90
CA LEU A 240 -2.14 -14.83 8.59
C LEU A 240 -0.87 -15.00 7.73
N VAL A 241 -0.83 -16.02 6.87
CA VAL A 241 0.30 -16.28 5.96
C VAL A 241 0.44 -15.15 4.94
N MET A 242 -0.65 -14.78 4.25
CA MET A 242 -0.63 -13.71 3.26
C MET A 242 -0.34 -12.35 3.90
N ALA A 243 -0.90 -12.09 5.09
CA ALA A 243 -0.57 -10.89 5.85
C ALA A 243 0.94 -10.79 6.14
N SER A 244 1.57 -11.91 6.52
CA SER A 244 3.01 -11.96 6.79
C SER A 244 3.84 -11.65 5.55
N ILE A 245 3.47 -12.19 4.39
CA ILE A 245 4.16 -11.93 3.12
C ILE A 245 4.07 -10.44 2.77
N TRP A 246 2.87 -9.85 2.81
CA TRP A 246 2.69 -8.42 2.54
C TRP A 246 3.45 -7.53 3.52
N PHE A 247 3.53 -7.92 4.79
CA PHE A 247 4.26 -7.16 5.79
C PHE A 247 5.77 -7.22 5.58
N VAL A 248 6.30 -8.38 5.18
CA VAL A 248 7.71 -8.50 4.76
C VAL A 248 7.99 -7.62 3.54
N CYS A 249 7.10 -7.59 2.54
CA CYS A 249 7.21 -6.67 1.40
C CYS A 249 7.21 -5.19 1.85
N CYS A 250 6.35 -4.82 2.81
CA CYS A 250 6.30 -3.45 3.36
C CYS A 250 7.65 -3.04 3.95
N ILE A 251 8.22 -3.87 4.84
CA ILE A 251 9.53 -3.61 5.47
C ILE A 251 10.64 -3.56 4.42
N ASN A 252 10.61 -4.45 3.43
CA ASN A 252 11.65 -4.50 2.39
C ASN A 252 11.50 -3.39 1.32
N PHE A 253 10.40 -2.64 1.30
CA PHE A 253 10.30 -1.43 0.49
C PHE A 253 10.87 -0.23 1.24
N LYS A 254 10.46 -0.01 2.49
CA LYS A 254 11.02 1.04 3.35
C LYS A 254 11.12 0.50 4.77
N GLN A 255 12.30 0.58 5.37
CA GLN A 255 12.58 0.10 6.71
C GLN A 255 11.69 0.74 7.79
N MET A 256 11.11 1.92 7.50
CA MET A 256 10.14 2.58 8.37
C MET A 256 8.88 1.74 8.63
N GLY A 257 8.59 0.72 7.79
CA GLY A 257 7.55 -0.27 8.06
C GLY A 257 7.77 -1.05 9.38
N LEU A 258 9.00 -1.07 9.92
CA LEU A 258 9.31 -1.67 11.22
C LEU A 258 8.57 -1.01 12.38
N TYR A 259 8.09 0.23 12.24
CA TYR A 259 7.29 0.88 13.28
C TYR A 259 6.00 0.12 13.60
N TYR A 260 5.50 -0.67 12.64
CA TYR A 260 4.31 -1.51 12.83
C TYR A 260 4.63 -2.94 13.31
N SER A 261 5.92 -3.33 13.35
CA SER A 261 6.34 -4.72 13.53
C SER A 261 5.87 -5.35 14.84
N VAL A 262 5.98 -4.60 15.95
CA VAL A 262 5.56 -5.07 17.28
C VAL A 262 4.07 -5.39 17.28
N PHE A 263 3.24 -4.48 16.75
CA PHE A 263 1.81 -4.69 16.65
C PHE A 263 1.46 -5.89 15.77
N ILE A 264 2.03 -5.96 14.57
CA ILE A 264 1.75 -7.04 13.62
C ILE A 264 2.19 -8.40 14.18
N PHE A 265 3.37 -8.46 14.80
CA PHE A 265 3.89 -9.68 15.41
C PHE A 265 2.95 -10.21 16.50
N PHE A 266 2.59 -9.38 17.49
CA PHE A 266 1.73 -9.81 18.59
C PHE A 266 0.31 -10.11 18.12
N TYR A 267 -0.21 -9.36 17.14
CA TYR A 267 -1.49 -9.66 16.54
C TYR A 267 -1.48 -11.05 15.90
N ILE A 268 -0.54 -11.34 15.01
CA ILE A 268 -0.45 -12.66 14.35
C ILE A 268 -0.27 -13.74 15.41
N LEU A 269 0.66 -13.57 16.35
CA LEU A 269 0.93 -14.53 17.43
C LEU A 269 -0.35 -14.86 18.24
N SER A 270 -1.17 -13.85 18.55
CA SER A 270 -2.43 -14.05 19.28
C SER A 270 -3.48 -14.86 18.50
N GLN A 271 -3.40 -14.87 17.17
CA GLN A 271 -4.34 -15.60 16.31
C GLN A 271 -3.90 -17.04 16.03
N LEU A 272 -2.65 -17.40 16.34
CA LEU A 272 -2.12 -18.75 16.13
C LEU A 272 -2.75 -19.72 17.13
N ARG A 273 -3.43 -20.75 16.64
CA ARG A 273 -4.09 -21.77 17.47
C ARG A 273 -3.33 -23.11 17.49
N LYS A 274 -2.61 -23.43 16.43
CA LYS A 274 -1.90 -24.70 16.27
C LYS A 274 -0.44 -24.44 15.92
N PHE A 275 0.45 -25.34 16.35
CA PHE A 275 1.88 -25.25 16.02
C PHE A 275 2.15 -25.21 14.51
N LYS A 276 1.35 -25.93 13.71
CA LYS A 276 1.44 -25.89 12.24
C LYS A 276 1.23 -24.47 11.66
N ASP A 277 0.40 -23.64 12.29
CA ASP A 277 0.10 -22.29 11.81
C ASP A 277 1.30 -21.38 12.09
N LEU A 278 1.97 -21.57 13.24
CA LEU A 278 3.23 -20.91 13.58
C LEU A 278 4.33 -21.25 12.57
N VAL A 279 4.48 -22.55 12.24
CA VAL A 279 5.46 -23.00 11.25
C VAL A 279 5.15 -22.42 9.87
N ALA A 280 3.87 -22.41 9.45
CA ALA A 280 3.47 -21.85 8.16
C ALA A 280 3.78 -20.36 8.04
N VAL A 281 3.45 -19.57 9.07
CA VAL A 281 3.77 -18.13 9.14
C VAL A 281 5.30 -17.91 9.16
N GLY A 282 6.02 -18.65 10.00
CA GLY A 282 7.48 -18.54 10.09
C GLY A 282 8.17 -18.86 8.77
N LEU A 283 7.75 -19.94 8.08
CA LEU A 283 8.25 -20.29 6.77
C LEU A 283 7.92 -19.23 5.72
N ALA A 284 6.71 -18.66 5.74
CA ALA A 284 6.33 -17.59 4.81
C ALA A 284 7.25 -16.36 4.97
N VAL A 285 7.50 -15.93 6.21
CA VAL A 285 8.42 -14.82 6.48
C VAL A 285 9.83 -15.12 5.98
N LEU A 286 10.38 -16.29 6.32
CA LEU A 286 11.74 -16.67 5.92
C LEU A 286 11.87 -16.82 4.40
N VAL A 287 10.93 -17.50 3.75
CA VAL A 287 10.95 -17.70 2.30
C VAL A 287 10.79 -16.38 1.55
N THR A 288 9.86 -15.50 1.96
CA THR A 288 9.72 -14.18 1.33
C THR A 288 10.97 -13.34 1.52
N GLN A 289 11.57 -13.32 2.72
CA GLN A 289 12.81 -12.59 2.96
C GLN A 289 13.96 -13.13 2.11
N LEU A 290 14.09 -14.46 2.01
CA LEU A 290 15.09 -15.10 1.17
C LEU A 290 14.89 -14.76 -0.31
N ILE A 291 13.66 -14.83 -0.84
CA ILE A 291 13.37 -14.50 -2.24
C ILE A 291 13.75 -13.04 -2.55
N ILE A 292 13.40 -12.09 -1.67
CA ILE A 292 13.70 -10.67 -1.88
C ILE A 292 15.21 -10.42 -1.81
N CYS A 293 15.92 -11.06 -0.88
CA CYS A 293 17.36 -10.89 -0.73
C CYS A 293 18.20 -11.73 -1.70
N PHE A 294 17.62 -12.77 -2.34
CA PHE A 294 18.36 -13.74 -3.15
C PHE A 294 19.23 -13.13 -4.26
N PRO A 295 18.77 -12.11 -5.02
CA PRO A 295 19.57 -11.49 -6.07
C PRO A 295 20.73 -10.60 -5.56
N LEU A 296 20.73 -10.25 -4.27
CA LEU A 296 21.83 -9.49 -3.67
C LEU A 296 22.90 -10.47 -3.18
N PRO A 297 24.18 -10.28 -3.55
CA PRO A 297 25.29 -11.05 -2.96
C PRO A 297 25.60 -10.63 -1.51
N LEU A 298 24.57 -10.16 -0.79
CA LEU A 298 24.59 -9.58 0.54
C LEU A 298 25.23 -10.53 1.56
N ILE A 299 24.97 -11.83 1.45
CA ILE A 299 25.52 -12.84 2.37
C ILE A 299 27.03 -13.02 2.17
N GLY A 300 27.51 -13.00 0.92
CA GLY A 300 28.94 -13.15 0.61
C GLY A 300 29.74 -11.88 0.90
N GLN A 301 29.20 -10.71 0.57
CA GLN A 301 29.88 -9.42 0.72
C GLN A 301 29.88 -8.88 2.15
N LEU A 302 28.82 -9.08 2.97
CA LEU A 302 28.89 -8.72 4.39
C LEU A 302 29.90 -9.58 5.14
N LEU A 303 30.04 -10.87 4.77
CA LEU A 303 31.11 -11.71 5.26
C LEU A 303 32.46 -11.20 4.76
N TYR A 304 32.61 -10.91 3.46
CA TYR A 304 33.89 -10.43 2.90
C TYR A 304 34.33 -9.08 3.47
N HIS A 305 33.46 -8.06 3.54
CA HIS A 305 33.83 -6.76 4.08
C HIS A 305 34.03 -6.77 5.59
N LYS A 306 33.25 -7.54 6.37
CA LYS A 306 33.52 -7.67 7.81
C LYS A 306 34.76 -8.51 8.09
N LEU A 307 35.02 -9.60 7.35
CA LEU A 307 36.30 -10.31 7.45
C LEU A 307 37.46 -9.42 7.00
N PHE A 308 37.34 -8.65 5.93
CA PHE A 308 38.42 -7.77 5.46
C PHE A 308 38.67 -6.60 6.42
N ILE A 309 37.64 -6.01 7.04
CA ILE A 309 37.81 -4.99 8.08
C ILE A 309 38.43 -5.60 9.35
N VAL A 310 38.00 -6.80 9.76
CA VAL A 310 38.58 -7.50 10.91
C VAL A 310 40.04 -7.92 10.64
N PHE A 311 40.38 -8.40 9.45
CA PHE A 311 41.75 -8.81 9.09
C PHE A 311 42.67 -7.63 8.75
N SER A 312 42.16 -6.54 8.18
CA SER A 312 42.97 -5.36 7.84
C SER A 312 43.30 -4.51 9.07
N LEU A 313 42.37 -4.36 10.01
CA LEU A 313 42.65 -3.70 11.30
C LEU A 313 43.56 -4.59 12.17
N SER A 314 43.37 -5.92 12.15
CA SER A 314 44.20 -6.83 12.96
C SER A 314 45.66 -6.95 12.47
N ILE A 315 46.00 -6.61 11.22
CA ILE A 315 47.38 -6.69 10.73
C ILE A 315 48.08 -5.33 10.81
N VAL A 316 47.39 -4.23 10.46
CA VAL A 316 48.01 -2.89 10.50
C VAL A 316 48.16 -2.38 11.94
N ASP A 317 47.21 -2.66 12.83
CA ASP A 317 47.34 -2.26 14.24
C ASP A 317 48.29 -3.19 15.01
N TYR A 318 48.37 -4.48 14.66
CA TYR A 318 49.32 -5.42 15.27
C TYR A 318 50.77 -5.16 14.83
N LEU A 319 51.00 -4.66 13.61
CA LEU A 319 52.32 -4.22 13.14
C LEU A 319 52.73 -2.84 13.70
N LYS A 320 51.78 -1.96 14.06
CA LYS A 320 52.08 -0.68 14.73
C LYS A 320 52.30 -0.79 16.24
N ILE A 321 51.74 -1.83 16.88
CA ILE A 321 51.79 -1.98 18.35
C ILE A 321 53.02 -2.79 18.83
N LYS A 322 53.86 -3.33 17.92
CA LYS A 322 55.02 -4.18 18.29
C LYS A 322 56.41 -3.70 17.86
N LEU A 323 56.59 -2.39 17.67
CA LEU A 323 57.90 -1.76 17.67
C LEU A 323 57.90 -0.52 18.55
N PRO A 324 58.15 -0.70 19.86
CA PRO A 324 59.14 0.13 20.50
C PRO A 324 60.13 -0.74 21.30
N ILE A 325 61.31 -0.19 21.56
CA ILE A 325 62.44 -0.77 22.32
C ILE A 325 63.48 -1.46 21.41
N PHE A 326 64.21 -0.67 20.64
CA PHE A 326 65.65 -0.49 20.87
C PHE A 326 66.06 0.85 20.27
N GLY A 327 66.36 1.81 21.13
CA GLY A 327 67.08 3.01 20.73
C GLY A 327 68.51 2.62 20.38
N VAL A 328 68.93 2.89 19.15
CA VAL A 328 70.32 3.16 18.83
C VAL A 328 70.36 4.35 17.88
N GLN A 329 70.85 5.44 18.44
CA GLN A 329 71.35 6.62 17.78
C GLN A 329 72.59 6.20 16.96
N LEU A 330 72.64 6.47 15.67
CA LEU A 330 73.90 6.52 14.93
C LEU A 330 73.83 7.58 13.83
N MET A 331 74.68 8.58 14.02
CA MET A 331 74.99 9.69 13.13
C MET A 331 75.57 9.18 11.80
N SER A 332 75.12 9.76 10.69
CA SER A 332 75.90 10.50 9.68
C SER A 332 75.04 10.75 8.46
#